data_AF-A0A2D6LTS9-F1
#
_entry.id   AF-A0A2D6LTS9-F1
#
_cell.length_a   1.000
_cell.length_b   1.000
_cell.length_c   1.000
_cell.angle_alpha   90.00
_cell.angle_beta   90.00
_cell.angle_gamma   90.00
#
_symmetry.space_group_name_H-M   'P 1'
#
loop_
_entity.id
_entity.type
_entity.pdbx_description
1 polymer ?
#
loop_
_entity_poly.entity_id
_entity_poly.type
_entity_poly.pdbx_seq_one_letter_code
_entity_poly.pdbx_strand_id
1 'polypeptide(L)' 'IREHDLLKSPIKIEPPFAYLPKGDGLGIEPDLDAINQYLINKAEILN' A
#
# COMPACT_ATOMS: atom_id res chain seq x y z
N ILE A 1 -11.65 -11.86 0.61
CA ILE A 1 -10.60 -11.21 1.44
C ILE A 1 -9.70 -10.46 0.47
N ARG A 2 -9.35 -9.19 0.73
CA ARG A 2 -8.45 -8.40 -0.12
C ARG A 2 -7.02 -8.92 0.09
N GLU A 3 -6.76 -10.13 -0.38
CA GLU A 3 -5.51 -10.85 -0.07
C GLU A 3 -4.25 -10.14 -0.56
N HIS A 4 -4.40 -9.14 -1.44
CA HIS A 4 -3.30 -8.44 -2.11
C HIS A 4 -3.21 -6.96 -1.72
N ASP A 5 -3.76 -6.56 -0.56
CA ASP A 5 -3.60 -5.18 -0.11
C ASP A 5 -2.13 -4.94 0.27
N LEU A 6 -1.52 -3.91 -0.32
CA LEU A 6 -0.12 -3.55 -0.07
C LEU A 6 0.01 -2.47 1.00
N LEU A 7 -1.11 -2.05 1.59
CA LEU A 7 -1.16 -1.06 2.66
C LEU A 7 -1.68 -1.71 3.94
N LYS A 8 -1.16 -1.28 5.10
CA LYS A 8 -1.66 -1.74 6.40
C LYS A 8 -3.13 -1.39 6.62
N SER A 9 -3.60 -0.33 5.99
CA SER A 9 -5.00 0.09 6.00
C SER A 9 -5.43 0.45 4.58
N PRO A 10 -6.54 -0.14 4.09
CA PRO A 10 -7.03 0.15 2.75
C PRO A 10 -7.47 1.60 2.61
N ILE A 11 -7.29 2.15 1.40
CA ILE A 11 -7.92 3.43 1.04
C ILE A 11 -9.44 3.25 1.05
N LYS A 12 -10.13 4.18 1.71
CA LYS A 12 -11.59 4.21 1.74
C LYS A 12 -12.11 4.72 0.39
N ILE A 13 -12.81 3.85 -0.33
CA ILE A 13 -13.45 4.14 -1.61
C ILE A 13 -14.95 3.93 -1.44
N GLU A 14 -15.74 4.98 -1.67
CA GLU A 14 -17.19 4.88 -1.81
C GLU A 14 -17.55 5.51 -3.15
N PRO A 15 -17.82 4.71 -4.20
CA PRO A 15 -18.04 5.24 -5.54
C PRO A 15 -19.09 6.37 -5.55
N PRO A 16 -18.84 7.50 -6.24
CA PRO A 16 -17.73 7.75 -7.17
C PRO A 16 -16.45 8.34 -6.54
N PHE A 17 -16.33 8.31 -5.20
CA PHE A 17 -15.29 9.02 -4.47
C PHE A 17 -14.25 8.10 -3.84
N ALA A 18 -13.02 8.59 -3.76
CA ALA A 18 -12.00 8.09 -2.86
C ALA A 18 -11.74 9.13 -1.78
N TYR A 19 -11.66 8.70 -0.52
CA TYR A 19 -11.44 9.58 0.61
C TYR A 19 -9.95 9.77 0.84
N LEU A 20 -9.54 11.02 1.05
CA LEU A 20 -8.17 11.36 1.39
C LEU A 20 -7.77 10.71 2.73
N PRO A 21 -6.68 9.93 2.77
CA PRO A 21 -6.12 9.43 4.01
C PRO A 21 -5.67 10.59 4.92
N LYS A 22 -5.66 10.33 6.23
CA LYS A 22 -5.21 11.30 7.24
C LYS A 22 -3.75 11.04 7.59
N GLY A 23 -3.00 12.11 7.86
CA GLY A 23 -1.60 12.05 8.29
C GLY A 23 -0.68 12.86 7.39
N ASP A 24 0.62 12.84 7.70
CA ASP A 24 1.62 13.58 6.96
C ASP A 24 1.97 12.90 5.62
N GLY A 25 2.42 13.69 4.65
CA GLY A 25 2.78 13.20 3.33
C GLY A 25 1.59 12.58 2.60
N LEU A 26 1.70 11.28 2.26
CA LEU A 26 0.63 10.54 1.57
C LEU A 26 -0.46 10.01 2.54
N GLY A 27 -0.24 10.09 3.85
CA GLY A 27 -1.20 9.62 4.86
C GLY A 27 -1.49 8.11 4.83
N ILE A 28 -0.58 7.31 4.26
CA ILE A 28 -0.69 5.85 4.15
C ILE A 28 0.54 5.15 4.73
N GLU A 29 0.39 3.89 5.10
CA GLU A 29 1.48 3.05 5.58
C GLU A 29 1.58 1.76 4.74
N PRO A 30 2.73 1.50 4.10
CA PRO A 30 2.95 0.26 3.36
C PRO A 30 2.93 -0.95 4.29
N ASP A 31 2.33 -2.05 3.82
CA ASP A 31 2.48 -3.37 4.41
C ASP A 31 3.70 -4.05 3.78
N LEU A 32 4.83 -3.98 4.48
CA LEU A 32 6.09 -4.55 3.99
C LEU A 32 6.05 -6.08 3.91
N ASP A 33 5.25 -6.74 4.74
CA ASP A 33 5.13 -8.21 4.71
C ASP A 33 4.36 -8.64 3.47
N ALA A 34 3.24 -7.96 3.17
CA ALA A 34 2.49 -8.18 1.93
C ALA A 34 3.34 -7.85 0.69
N ILE A 35 4.07 -6.72 0.70
CA ILE A 35 4.97 -6.36 -0.40
C ILE A 35 6.02 -7.45 -0.62
N ASN A 36 6.69 -7.93 0.43
CA ASN A 36 7.70 -8.98 0.31
C ASN A 36 7.12 -10.30 -0.18
N GLN A 37 5.89 -10.63 0.20
CA GLN A 37 5.19 -11.82 -0.28
C GLN A 37 4.88 -11.76 -1.78
N TYR A 38 4.52 -10.58 -2.31
CA TYR A 38 4.08 -10.39 -3.69
C TYR A 38 5.14 -9.79 -4.64
N LEU A 39 6.36 -9.54 -4.15
CA LEU A 39 7.44 -8.98 -4.95
C LEU A 39 7.98 -10.00 -5.96
N ILE A 40 7.82 -9.73 -7.26
CA ILE A 40 8.28 -10.62 -8.34
C ILE A 40 9.69 -10.26 -8.83
N ASN A 41 10.09 -8.99 -8.73
CA ASN A 41 11.41 -8.52 -9.13
C ASN A 41 11.95 -7.53 -8.09
N LYS A 42 13.16 -7.80 -7.59
CA LYS A 42 13.87 -6.89 -6.70
C LYS A 42 14.98 -6.20 -7.50
N ALA A 43 14.83 -4.90 -7.71
CA ALA A 43 15.96 -4.08 -8.14
C ALA A 43 16.84 -3.83 -6.90
N GLU A 44 17.96 -4.53 -6.80
CA GLU A 44 18.97 -4.19 -5.82
C GLU A 44 19.69 -2.92 -6.31
N ILE A 45 19.61 -1.85 -5.53
CA ILE A 45 20.48 -0.70 -5.75
C ILE A 45 21.86 -1.11 -5.24
N LEU A 46 22.76 -1.44 -6.17
CA LEU A 46 24.18 -1.60 -5.87
C LEU A 46 24.74 -0.23 -5.48
N ASN A 47 25.16 -0.11 -4.23
CA ASN A 47 25.89 1.06 -3.70
C ASN A 47 27.31 1.11 -4.23
#